data_AF-A0A1G6V801-F1
#
_entry.id   AF-A0A1G6V801-F1
#
_cell.length_a   1.000
_cell.length_b   1.000
_cell.length_c   1.000
_cell.angle_alpha   90.00
_cell.angle_beta   90.00
_cell.angle_gamma   90.00
#
_symmetry.space_group_name_H-M   'P 1'
#
loop_
_entity.id
_entity.type
_entity.pdbx_description
1 polymer ?
#
loop_
_entity_poly.entity_id
_entity_poly.type
_entity_poly.pdbx_seq_one_letter_code
_entity_poly.pdbx_strand_id
1 'polypeptide(L)'
;MIGWIAILAALDAIAIGLAAEGAYRAIFVGVHLFTTLAAIGIIIGKKRSFDRLDAVSALIACSLGPPGCLAFLLFASLTGRWRGRGQVGFDDDDDVENKDTGAVGLGATEALLEGRLPLITAAKVGSLISVLRYGDVNDRMRAVEIAVRSFEPRLSPIVAAALLDSDQTIRALAAAASTQIAKNCDRTRARLERRLQRTGDPASLIQFLSAHGTYNVLLSPTARLQMLADTDALKRSIVS
;
A
#
# COMPACT_ATOMS: atom_id res chain seq x y z
N MET A 1 -7.27 -4.98 -22.83
CA MET A 1 -7.78 -5.83 -21.72
C MET A 1 -9.29 -5.68 -21.61
N ILE A 2 -9.78 -4.47 -21.35
CA ILE A 2 -11.23 -4.19 -21.27
C ILE A 2 -11.96 -4.61 -22.56
N GLY A 3 -11.41 -4.34 -23.74
CA GLY A 3 -12.03 -4.73 -25.02
C GLY A 3 -12.28 -6.24 -25.20
N TRP A 4 -11.32 -7.09 -24.82
CA TRP A 4 -11.48 -8.55 -24.91
C TRP A 4 -12.53 -9.08 -23.93
N ILE A 5 -12.57 -8.53 -22.71
CA ILE A 5 -13.55 -8.92 -21.69
C ILE A 5 -14.95 -8.42 -22.07
N ALA A 6 -15.07 -7.25 -22.71
CA ALA A 6 -16.33 -6.76 -23.26
C ALA A 6 -16.87 -7.66 -24.38
N ILE A 7 -16.00 -8.17 -25.27
CA ILE A 7 -16.40 -9.14 -26.31
C ILE A 7 -16.89 -10.44 -25.68
N LEU A 8 -16.18 -10.98 -24.68
CA LEU A 8 -16.60 -12.19 -23.95
C LEU A 8 -17.93 -11.98 -23.23
N ALA A 9 -18.14 -10.82 -22.61
CA ALA A 9 -19.40 -10.48 -21.94
C ALA A 9 -20.57 -10.33 -22.94
N ALA A 10 -20.32 -9.76 -24.13
CA ALA A 10 -21.32 -9.67 -25.18
C ALA A 10 -21.72 -11.04 -25.73
N LEU A 11 -20.74 -11.93 -25.97
CA LEU A 11 -21.00 -13.31 -26.39
C LEU A 11 -21.79 -14.10 -25.34
N ASP A 12 -21.46 -13.91 -24.06
CA ASP A 12 -22.17 -14.54 -22.96
C ASP A 12 -23.63 -14.03 -22.86
N ALA A 13 -23.85 -12.72 -22.98
CA ALA A 13 -25.20 -12.14 -22.99
C ALA A 13 -26.06 -12.64 -24.18
N ILE A 14 -25.46 -12.79 -25.37
CA ILE A 14 -26.13 -13.38 -26.54
C ILE A 14 -26.49 -14.85 -26.26
N ALA A 15 -25.58 -15.61 -25.64
CA ALA A 15 -25.83 -16.99 -25.27
C ALA A 15 -26.96 -17.13 -24.23
N ILE A 16 -27.06 -16.21 -23.25
CA ILE A 16 -28.19 -16.14 -22.29
C ILE A 16 -29.51 -15.93 -23.04
N GLY A 17 -29.54 -15.00 -24.00
CA GLY A 17 -30.73 -14.71 -24.80
C GLY A 17 -31.21 -15.92 -25.60
N LEU A 18 -30.28 -16.64 -26.25
CA LEU A 18 -30.58 -17.85 -27.01
C LEU A 18 -30.99 -19.03 -26.10
N ALA A 19 -30.48 -19.11 -24.87
CA ALA A 19 -30.84 -20.15 -23.91
C ALA A 19 -32.24 -19.99 -23.33
N ALA A 20 -32.78 -18.76 -23.30
CA ALA A 20 -34.11 -18.46 -22.79
C ALA A 20 -35.22 -19.16 -23.62
N GLU A 21 -34.95 -19.45 -24.90
CA GLU A 21 -35.84 -20.18 -25.81
C GLU A 21 -35.80 -21.71 -25.61
N GLY A 22 -35.08 -22.20 -24.59
CA GLY A 22 -35.21 -23.56 -24.04
C GLY A 22 -34.39 -24.65 -24.74
N ALA A 23 -34.15 -24.55 -26.05
CA ALA A 23 -33.46 -25.60 -26.82
C ALA A 23 -31.93 -25.67 -26.59
N TYR A 24 -31.32 -24.64 -25.99
CA TYR A 24 -29.85 -24.48 -25.99
C TYR A 24 -29.21 -24.45 -24.59
N ARG A 25 -29.91 -24.91 -23.55
CA ARG A 25 -29.45 -24.81 -22.14
C ARG A 25 -28.09 -25.49 -21.88
N ALA A 26 -27.82 -26.65 -22.48
CA ALA A 26 -26.55 -27.35 -22.29
C ALA A 26 -25.38 -26.65 -23.00
N ILE A 27 -25.62 -26.13 -24.20
CA ILE A 27 -24.64 -25.36 -24.98
C ILE A 27 -24.33 -24.04 -24.25
N PHE A 28 -25.34 -23.41 -23.68
CA PHE A 28 -25.19 -22.21 -22.86
C PHE A 28 -24.26 -22.41 -21.67
N VAL A 29 -24.46 -23.47 -20.87
CA VAL A 29 -23.58 -23.76 -19.72
C VAL A 29 -22.13 -23.93 -20.17
N GLY A 30 -21.91 -24.61 -21.31
CA GLY A 30 -20.57 -24.76 -21.89
C GLY A 30 -19.93 -23.43 -22.31
N VAL A 31 -20.68 -22.58 -23.03
CA VAL A 31 -20.21 -21.26 -23.48
C VAL A 31 -19.96 -20.31 -22.31
N HIS A 32 -20.84 -20.29 -21.32
CA HIS A 32 -20.70 -19.46 -20.12
C HIS A 32 -19.46 -19.87 -19.30
N LEU A 33 -19.26 -21.17 -19.09
CA LEU A 33 -18.12 -21.69 -18.34
C LEU A 33 -16.80 -21.42 -19.09
N PHE A 34 -16.78 -21.58 -20.41
CA PHE A 34 -15.62 -21.28 -21.24
C PHE A 34 -15.26 -19.79 -21.21
N THR A 35 -16.23 -18.90 -21.42
CA THR A 35 -16.01 -17.45 -21.43
C THR A 35 -15.60 -16.92 -20.05
N THR A 36 -16.13 -17.51 -18.97
CA THR A 36 -15.72 -17.19 -17.59
C THR A 36 -14.26 -17.57 -17.32
N LEU A 37 -13.86 -18.80 -17.66
CA LEU A 37 -12.48 -19.28 -17.50
C LEU A 37 -11.49 -18.46 -18.35
N ALA A 38 -11.87 -18.12 -19.58
CA ALA A 38 -11.06 -17.26 -20.45
C ALA A 38 -10.87 -15.86 -19.85
N ALA A 39 -11.92 -15.26 -19.28
CA ALA A 39 -11.82 -13.96 -18.62
C ALA A 39 -10.90 -14.01 -17.38
N ILE A 40 -10.99 -15.06 -16.57
CA ILE A 40 -10.10 -15.30 -15.41
C ILE A 40 -8.65 -15.43 -15.88
N GLY A 41 -8.39 -16.24 -16.91
CA GLY A 41 -7.04 -16.43 -17.46
C GLY A 41 -6.42 -15.13 -17.96
N ILE A 42 -7.19 -14.27 -18.63
CA ILE A 42 -6.73 -12.95 -19.09
C ILE A 42 -6.39 -12.04 -17.91
N ILE A 43 -7.19 -12.07 -16.84
CA ILE A 43 -6.98 -11.25 -15.64
C ILE A 43 -5.72 -11.72 -14.88
N ILE A 44 -5.57 -13.03 -14.66
CA ILE A 44 -4.42 -13.61 -13.95
C ILE A 44 -3.15 -13.46 -14.77
N GLY A 45 -3.18 -13.77 -16.07
CA GLY A 45 -1.99 -13.75 -16.93
C GLY A 45 -1.39 -12.35 -17.14
N LYS A 46 -2.14 -11.28 -16.82
CA LYS A 46 -1.69 -9.90 -17.03
C LYS A 46 -1.36 -9.13 -15.74
N LYS A 47 -1.84 -9.57 -14.58
CA LYS A 47 -1.48 -8.95 -13.29
C LYS A 47 -0.33 -9.72 -12.63
N ARG A 48 0.86 -9.13 -12.62
CA ARG A 48 2.08 -9.68 -11.96
C ARG A 48 1.98 -9.69 -10.42
N SER A 49 1.12 -8.86 -9.85
CA SER A 49 0.88 -8.74 -8.41
C SER A 49 -0.63 -8.73 -8.15
N PHE A 50 -1.12 -9.75 -7.45
CA PHE A 50 -2.50 -9.86 -7.00
C PHE A 50 -2.54 -9.64 -5.49
N ASP A 51 -2.98 -8.46 -5.05
CA ASP A 51 -3.24 -8.23 -3.63
C ASP A 51 -4.40 -9.12 -3.15
N ARG A 52 -4.38 -9.53 -1.87
CA ARG A 52 -5.41 -10.41 -1.29
C ARG A 52 -6.84 -9.86 -1.44
N LEU A 53 -7.01 -8.54 -1.40
CA LEU A 53 -8.32 -7.89 -1.58
C LEU A 53 -8.79 -7.91 -3.05
N ASP A 54 -7.84 -7.81 -3.99
CA ASP A 54 -8.12 -7.96 -5.42
C ASP A 54 -8.50 -9.40 -5.76
N ALA A 55 -7.93 -10.38 -5.06
CA ALA A 55 -8.28 -11.79 -5.23
C ALA A 55 -9.71 -12.10 -4.73
N VAL A 56 -10.09 -11.60 -3.55
CA VAL A 56 -11.45 -11.81 -2.99
C VAL A 56 -12.51 -11.13 -3.86
N SER A 57 -12.25 -9.91 -4.32
CA SER A 57 -13.19 -9.19 -5.18
C SER A 57 -13.28 -9.79 -6.58
N ALA A 58 -12.17 -10.29 -7.15
CA ALA A 58 -12.20 -11.07 -8.38
C ALA A 58 -13.02 -12.36 -8.21
N LEU A 59 -12.90 -13.06 -7.07
CA LEU A 59 -13.67 -14.27 -6.80
C LEU A 59 -15.19 -14.01 -6.77
N ILE A 60 -15.61 -12.92 -6.13
CA ILE A 60 -17.01 -12.48 -6.10
C ILE A 60 -17.48 -12.06 -7.49
N ALA A 61 -16.64 -11.38 -8.28
CA ALA A 61 -16.99 -11.01 -9.65
C ALA A 61 -17.16 -12.23 -10.57
N CYS A 62 -16.39 -13.29 -10.35
CA CYS A 62 -16.43 -14.52 -11.14
C CYS A 62 -17.71 -15.35 -10.91
N SER A 63 -18.35 -15.26 -9.74
CA SER A 63 -19.62 -15.96 -9.50
C SER A 63 -20.80 -15.37 -10.28
N LEU A 64 -20.66 -14.13 -10.77
CA LEU A 64 -21.59 -13.48 -11.69
C LEU A 64 -21.20 -13.65 -13.17
N GLY A 65 -20.15 -14.42 -13.46
CA GLY A 65 -19.67 -14.68 -14.82
C GLY A 65 -19.02 -13.46 -15.52
N PRO A 66 -18.93 -13.47 -16.85
CA PRO A 66 -18.29 -12.42 -17.64
C PRO A 66 -18.84 -10.99 -17.40
N PRO A 67 -20.17 -10.77 -17.23
CA PRO A 67 -20.71 -9.46 -16.88
C PRO A 67 -20.24 -8.96 -15.50
N GLY A 68 -20.12 -9.86 -14.52
CA GLY A 68 -19.57 -9.56 -13.19
C GLY A 68 -18.11 -9.11 -13.26
N CYS A 69 -17.29 -9.80 -14.05
CA CYS A 69 -15.90 -9.43 -14.32
C CYS A 69 -15.77 -8.06 -15.01
N LEU A 70 -16.66 -7.74 -15.95
CA LEU A 70 -16.68 -6.44 -16.62
C LEU A 70 -17.05 -5.31 -15.64
N ALA A 71 -18.11 -5.53 -14.85
CA ALA A 71 -18.55 -4.58 -13.84
C ALA A 71 -17.44 -4.33 -12.80
N PHE A 72 -16.74 -5.38 -12.37
CA PHE A 72 -15.59 -5.25 -11.48
C PHE A 72 -14.47 -4.41 -12.08
N LEU A 73 -14.10 -4.61 -13.35
CA LEU A 73 -13.04 -3.81 -13.99
C LEU A 73 -13.44 -2.34 -14.17
N LEU A 74 -14.70 -2.08 -14.51
CA LEU A 74 -15.22 -0.72 -14.59
C LEU A 74 -15.21 -0.08 -13.20
N PHE A 75 -15.73 -0.75 -12.19
CA PHE A 75 -15.77 -0.23 -10.82
C PHE A 75 -14.38 -0.05 -10.21
N ALA A 76 -13.44 -0.96 -10.50
CA ALA A 76 -12.03 -0.84 -10.13
C ALA A 76 -11.36 0.36 -10.81
N SER A 77 -11.73 0.71 -12.04
CA SER A 77 -11.21 1.91 -12.71
C SER A 77 -11.77 3.21 -12.12
N LEU A 78 -13.05 3.22 -11.70
CA LEU A 78 -13.67 4.36 -11.02
C LEU A 78 -13.11 4.57 -9.61
N THR A 79 -12.96 3.49 -8.84
CA THR A 79 -12.38 3.53 -7.48
C THR A 79 -10.86 3.70 -7.50
N GLY A 80 -10.18 3.24 -8.56
CA GLY A 80 -8.77 3.50 -8.83
C GLY A 80 -8.47 4.98 -8.99
N ARG A 81 -9.41 5.78 -9.50
CA ARG A 81 -9.30 7.24 -9.56
C ARG A 81 -9.31 7.91 -8.17
N TRP A 82 -9.86 7.23 -7.17
CA TRP A 82 -9.85 7.66 -5.76
C TRP A 82 -8.63 7.10 -5.01
N ARG A 83 -8.14 5.90 -5.36
CA ARG A 83 -6.89 5.33 -4.85
C ARG A 83 -5.62 5.97 -5.43
N GLY A 84 -5.69 6.53 -6.64
CA GLY A 84 -4.57 7.16 -7.36
C GLY A 84 -4.03 8.45 -6.74
N ARG A 85 -4.58 8.92 -5.62
CA ARG A 85 -4.03 10.03 -4.83
C ARG A 85 -3.38 9.60 -3.51
N GLY A 86 -3.34 8.29 -3.23
CA GLY A 86 -2.82 7.74 -1.96
C GLY A 86 -1.97 6.48 -2.07
N GLN A 87 -1.87 5.85 -3.25
CA GLN A 87 -0.92 4.77 -3.49
C GLN A 87 0.33 5.35 -4.18
N VAL A 88 1.31 5.77 -3.37
CA VAL A 88 2.71 5.68 -3.79
C VAL A 88 3.05 4.19 -3.77
N GLY A 89 2.68 3.51 -4.85
CA GLY A 89 3.25 2.22 -5.17
C GLY A 89 4.71 2.46 -5.52
N PHE A 90 5.62 2.02 -4.64
CA PHE A 90 6.93 1.60 -5.10
C PHE A 90 6.68 0.31 -5.88
N ASP A 91 6.52 0.45 -7.20
CA ASP A 91 6.66 -0.66 -8.13
C ASP A 91 8.11 -1.16 -8.04
N ASP A 92 8.27 -2.47 -8.14
CA ASP A 92 9.55 -3.15 -8.30
C ASP A 92 10.14 -2.72 -9.67
N ASP A 93 11.02 -1.72 -9.67
CA ASP A 93 11.88 -1.40 -10.81
C ASP A 93 13.17 -2.22 -10.71
N ASP A 94 13.11 -3.46 -11.20
CA ASP A 94 14.21 -4.04 -11.95
C ASP A 94 13.79 -4.00 -13.44
N ASP A 95 14.63 -3.32 -14.23
CA ASP A 95 14.72 -3.29 -15.71
C ASP A 95 14.10 -2.10 -16.51
N VAL A 96 15.02 -1.19 -16.89
CA VAL A 96 15.26 -0.68 -18.27
C VAL A 96 14.47 0.56 -18.78
N GLU A 97 15.25 1.64 -18.96
CA GLU A 97 15.27 2.55 -20.12
C GLU A 97 14.13 3.57 -20.33
N ASN A 98 14.46 4.81 -19.96
CA ASN A 98 14.20 6.06 -20.68
C ASN A 98 12.97 6.10 -21.63
N LYS A 99 11.85 6.65 -21.16
CA LYS A 99 10.92 7.40 -22.03
C LYS A 99 10.09 8.41 -21.26
N ASP A 100 10.20 9.65 -21.70
CA ASP A 100 9.46 10.82 -21.28
C ASP A 100 7.96 10.58 -21.09
N THR A 101 7.47 10.83 -19.86
CA THR A 101 6.08 11.24 -19.62
C THR A 101 6.00 12.30 -18.53
N GLY A 102 6.09 13.55 -18.97
CA GLY A 102 5.16 14.64 -18.62
C GLY A 102 4.78 14.87 -17.16
N ALA A 103 5.56 15.73 -16.51
CA ALA A 103 5.06 16.87 -15.73
C ALA A 103 3.97 16.63 -14.67
N VAL A 104 4.35 16.05 -13.52
CA VAL A 104 3.93 16.46 -12.14
C VAL A 104 4.94 15.95 -11.07
N GLY A 105 5.86 15.03 -11.39
CA GLY A 105 6.64 14.29 -10.37
C GLY A 105 8.04 14.81 -9.97
N LEU A 106 8.64 15.80 -10.63
CA LEU A 106 10.06 16.15 -10.37
C LEU A 106 10.27 17.01 -9.11
N GLY A 107 9.31 17.85 -8.73
CA GLY A 107 9.48 18.72 -7.56
C GLY A 107 9.44 17.98 -6.21
N ALA A 108 8.79 16.81 -6.13
CA ALA A 108 8.67 16.06 -4.88
C ALA A 108 9.91 15.19 -4.59
N THR A 109 10.54 14.65 -5.62
CA THR A 109 11.78 13.86 -5.52
C THR A 109 13.01 14.74 -5.42
N GLU A 110 13.04 15.90 -6.09
CA GLU A 110 14.06 16.93 -5.85
C GLU A 110 13.95 17.48 -4.42
N ALA A 111 12.76 17.80 -3.91
CA ALA A 111 12.59 18.25 -2.52
C ALA A 111 12.95 17.17 -1.47
N LEU A 112 12.81 15.88 -1.81
CA LEU A 112 13.26 14.74 -1.00
C LEU A 112 14.79 14.63 -0.95
N LEU A 113 15.49 15.02 -2.02
CA LEU A 113 16.95 15.04 -2.10
C LEU A 113 17.55 16.34 -1.56
N GLU A 114 16.79 17.44 -1.58
CA GLU A 114 17.22 18.77 -1.12
C GLU A 114 16.91 19.07 0.36
N GLY A 115 16.42 18.09 1.12
CA GLY A 115 16.11 18.26 2.55
C GLY A 115 14.95 19.24 2.83
N ARG A 116 14.05 19.43 1.85
CA ARG A 116 12.95 20.41 1.89
C ARG A 116 11.58 19.81 2.22
N LEU A 117 11.51 18.58 2.74
CA LEU A 117 10.36 18.24 3.57
C LEU A 117 10.52 19.00 4.89
N PRO A 118 9.59 19.88 5.28
CA PRO A 118 9.70 20.58 6.55
C PRO A 118 9.70 19.50 7.63
N LEU A 119 10.88 19.25 8.23
CA LEU A 119 11.03 18.42 9.42
C LEU A 119 9.84 18.75 10.31
N ILE A 120 9.02 17.74 10.63
CA ILE A 120 7.86 18.00 11.47
C ILE A 120 8.43 18.43 12.82
N THR A 121 8.40 19.75 13.06
CA THR A 121 8.96 20.36 14.26
C THR A 121 8.20 19.84 15.47
N ALA A 122 8.84 19.83 16.65
CA ALA A 122 8.18 19.44 17.90
C ALA A 122 6.86 20.20 18.12
N ALA A 123 6.77 21.45 17.64
CA ALA A 123 5.54 22.24 17.64
C ALA A 123 4.41 21.63 16.79
N LYS A 124 4.69 21.11 15.58
CA LYS A 124 3.70 20.42 14.75
C LYS A 124 3.26 19.09 15.37
N VAL A 125 4.17 18.35 15.99
CA VAL A 125 3.82 17.12 16.73
C VAL A 125 2.90 17.45 17.92
N GLY A 126 3.22 18.49 18.68
CA GLY A 126 2.37 18.98 19.77
C GLY A 126 0.98 19.43 19.29
N SER A 127 0.91 20.10 18.14
CA SER A 127 -0.36 20.49 17.52
C SER A 127 -1.21 19.26 17.16
N LEU A 128 -0.63 18.23 16.55
CA LEU A 128 -1.34 16.99 16.20
C LEU A 128 -1.82 16.23 17.43
N ILE A 129 -1.02 16.20 18.50
CA ILE A 129 -1.41 15.60 19.78
C ILE A 129 -2.59 16.37 20.40
N SER A 130 -2.61 17.71 20.29
CA SER A 130 -3.75 18.50 20.78
C SER A 130 -5.02 18.20 19.99
N VAL A 131 -4.91 18.03 18.67
CA VAL A 131 -6.03 17.64 17.80
C VAL A 131 -6.52 16.24 18.17
N LEU A 132 -5.62 15.30 18.44
CA LEU A 132 -6.01 13.96 18.92
C LEU A 132 -6.70 13.98 20.29
N ARG A 133 -6.44 14.96 21.14
CA ARG A 133 -7.05 15.01 22.47
C ARG A 133 -8.40 15.74 22.47
N TYR A 134 -8.53 16.80 21.68
CA TYR A 134 -9.66 17.72 21.77
C TYR A 134 -10.44 17.90 20.45
N GLY A 135 -9.90 17.43 19.34
CA GLY A 135 -10.56 17.48 18.04
C GLY A 135 -11.74 16.52 17.97
N ASP A 136 -12.66 16.80 17.05
CA ASP A 136 -13.76 15.88 16.75
C ASP A 136 -13.24 14.59 16.10
N VAL A 137 -14.12 13.60 15.92
CA VAL A 137 -13.73 12.29 15.36
C VAL A 137 -13.06 12.42 13.98
N ASN A 138 -13.52 13.34 13.13
CA ASN A 138 -12.99 13.52 11.79
C ASN A 138 -11.59 14.17 11.81
N ASP A 139 -11.39 15.16 12.68
CA ASP A 139 -10.11 15.82 12.87
C ASP A 139 -9.07 14.87 13.45
N ARG A 140 -9.46 14.05 14.44
CA ARG A 140 -8.59 13.00 14.99
C ARG A 140 -8.21 11.96 13.94
N MET A 141 -9.18 11.49 13.15
CA MET A 141 -8.94 10.55 12.06
C MET A 141 -7.97 11.14 11.02
N ARG A 142 -8.16 12.39 10.60
CA ARG A 142 -7.26 13.09 9.67
C ARG A 142 -5.86 13.27 10.26
N ALA A 143 -5.74 13.57 11.56
CA ALA A 143 -4.46 13.66 12.24
C ALA A 143 -3.69 12.32 12.21
N VAL A 144 -4.38 11.20 12.44
CA VAL A 144 -3.80 9.85 12.30
C VAL A 144 -3.37 9.60 10.85
N GLU A 145 -4.21 9.90 9.86
CA GLU A 145 -3.87 9.70 8.45
C GLU A 145 -2.62 10.49 8.03
N ILE A 146 -2.50 11.75 8.46
CA ILE A 146 -1.32 12.57 8.19
C ILE A 146 -0.07 11.95 8.83
N ALA A 147 -0.16 11.53 10.10
CA ALA A 147 0.96 10.91 10.79
C ALA A 147 1.41 9.59 10.15
N VAL A 148 0.49 8.84 9.54
CA VAL A 148 0.79 7.58 8.85
C VAL A 148 1.39 7.81 7.46
N ARG A 149 0.86 8.77 6.69
CA ARG A 149 1.36 9.09 5.34
C ARG A 149 2.77 9.66 5.35
N SER A 150 3.10 10.44 6.37
CA SER A 150 4.42 11.06 6.56
C SER A 150 5.17 10.44 7.72
N PHE A 151 5.06 9.11 7.88
CA PHE A 151 5.58 8.44 9.07
C PHE A 151 7.08 8.71 9.26
N GLU A 152 7.39 9.36 10.37
CA GLU A 152 8.71 9.44 10.96
C GLU A 152 8.66 8.80 12.36
N PRO A 153 9.76 8.20 12.86
CA PRO A 153 9.82 7.62 14.20
C PRO A 153 9.30 8.55 15.32
N ARG A 154 9.50 9.87 15.18
CA ARG A 154 9.03 10.90 16.12
C ARG A 154 7.51 11.07 16.17
N LEU A 155 6.79 10.60 15.14
CA LEU A 155 5.32 10.61 15.08
C LEU A 155 4.71 9.32 15.66
N SER A 156 5.52 8.31 15.98
CA SER A 156 5.04 7.08 16.60
C SER A 156 4.17 7.29 17.86
N PRO A 157 4.36 8.35 18.70
CA PRO A 157 3.49 8.59 19.84
C PRO A 157 2.06 8.98 19.44
N ILE A 158 1.86 9.59 18.27
CA ILE A 158 0.52 9.93 17.75
C ILE A 158 -0.26 8.66 17.46
N VAL A 159 0.36 7.71 16.75
CA VAL A 159 -0.27 6.41 16.44
C VAL A 159 -0.51 5.63 17.74
N ALA A 160 0.44 5.65 18.67
CA ALA A 160 0.28 5.02 19.98
C ALA A 160 -0.88 5.61 20.80
N ALA A 161 -1.05 6.94 20.79
CA ALA A 161 -2.19 7.60 21.42
C ALA A 161 -3.52 7.20 20.75
N ALA A 162 -3.55 7.12 19.42
CA ALA A 162 -4.73 6.73 18.66
C ALA A 162 -5.15 5.26 18.88
N LEU A 163 -4.23 4.36 19.25
CA LEU A 163 -4.57 3.00 19.68
C LEU A 163 -5.44 2.98 20.96
N LEU A 164 -5.38 4.04 21.76
CA LEU A 164 -6.15 4.22 22.99
C LEU A 164 -7.35 5.15 22.80
N ASP A 165 -7.68 5.55 21.56
CA ASP A 165 -8.82 6.44 21.30
C ASP A 165 -10.14 5.79 21.76
N SER A 166 -11.07 6.61 22.22
CA SER A 166 -12.42 6.17 22.58
C SER A 166 -13.18 5.58 21.39
N ASP A 167 -12.93 6.12 20.18
CA ASP A 167 -13.61 5.72 18.95
C ASP A 167 -13.00 4.46 18.35
N GLN A 168 -13.85 3.47 18.06
CA GLN A 168 -13.43 2.17 17.54
C GLN A 168 -12.79 2.25 16.14
N THR A 169 -13.25 3.16 15.28
CA THR A 169 -12.74 3.34 13.93
C THR A 169 -11.32 3.89 13.96
N ILE A 170 -11.07 4.86 14.84
CA ILE A 170 -9.73 5.44 15.04
C ILE A 170 -8.77 4.38 15.60
N ARG A 171 -9.21 3.56 16.59
CA ARG A 171 -8.39 2.45 17.10
C ARG A 171 -8.05 1.43 16.01
N ALA A 172 -9.01 1.06 15.17
CA ALA A 172 -8.80 0.12 14.08
C ALA A 172 -7.82 0.68 13.03
N LEU A 173 -7.95 1.96 12.69
CA LEU A 173 -7.04 2.65 11.78
C LEU A 173 -5.61 2.68 12.35
N ALA A 174 -5.45 3.02 13.62
CA ALA A 174 -4.17 3.06 14.30
C ALA A 174 -3.50 1.66 14.38
N ALA A 175 -4.29 0.61 14.61
CA ALA A 175 -3.79 -0.78 14.63
C ALA A 175 -3.34 -1.27 13.25
N ALA A 176 -4.09 -0.93 12.20
CA ALA A 176 -3.69 -1.21 10.83
C ALA A 176 -2.40 -0.47 10.48
N ALA A 177 -2.32 0.82 10.85
CA ALA A 177 -1.16 1.65 10.65
C ALA A 177 0.09 1.13 11.38
N SER A 178 -0.03 0.77 12.67
CA SER A 178 1.11 0.25 13.45
C SER A 178 1.67 -1.04 12.85
N THR A 179 0.79 -1.94 12.39
CA THR A 179 1.18 -3.16 11.69
C THR A 179 1.92 -2.85 10.39
N GLN A 180 1.44 -1.88 9.62
CA GLN A 180 2.09 -1.48 8.37
C GLN A 180 3.44 -0.81 8.61
N ILE A 181 3.55 0.05 9.63
CA ILE A 181 4.79 0.71 10.05
C ILE A 181 5.83 -0.33 10.45
N ALA A 182 5.45 -1.34 11.24
CA ALA A 182 6.35 -2.42 11.64
C ALA A 182 6.90 -3.18 10.41
N LYS A 183 6.02 -3.59 9.48
CA LYS A 183 6.43 -4.26 8.24
C LYS A 183 7.36 -3.39 7.39
N ASN A 184 7.06 -2.09 7.27
CA ASN A 184 7.89 -1.15 6.51
C ASN A 184 9.26 -0.95 7.17
N CYS A 185 9.31 -0.96 8.50
CA CYS A 185 10.55 -0.87 9.26
C CYS A 185 11.45 -2.08 8.96
N ASP A 186 10.92 -3.30 9.03
CA ASP A 186 11.68 -4.52 8.75
C ASP A 186 12.19 -4.57 7.30
N ARG A 187 11.33 -4.22 6.33
CA ARG A 187 11.72 -4.13 4.92
C ARG A 187 12.80 -3.09 4.68
N THR A 188 12.69 -1.92 5.30
CA THR A 188 13.66 -0.83 5.14
C THR A 188 15.00 -1.22 5.74
N ARG A 189 15.00 -1.84 6.92
CA ARG A 189 16.20 -2.40 7.55
C ARG A 189 16.89 -3.40 6.63
N ALA A 190 16.18 -4.43 6.18
CA ALA A 190 16.74 -5.47 5.29
C ALA A 190 17.27 -4.89 3.96
N ARG A 191 16.63 -3.85 3.43
CA ARG A 191 17.12 -3.13 2.25
C ARG A 191 18.43 -2.39 2.53
N LEU A 192 18.51 -1.68 3.66
CA LEU A 192 19.70 -0.93 4.06
C LEU A 192 20.87 -1.86 4.40
N GLU A 193 20.62 -3.01 5.03
CA GLU A 193 21.62 -4.05 5.28
C GLU A 193 22.19 -4.61 3.97
N ARG A 194 21.33 -4.92 2.98
CA ARG A 194 21.78 -5.32 1.64
C ARG A 194 22.59 -4.23 0.94
N ARG A 195 22.20 -2.96 1.08
CA ARG A 195 22.96 -1.83 0.54
C ARG A 195 24.33 -1.70 1.21
N LEU A 196 24.40 -1.86 2.53
CA LEU A 196 25.67 -1.89 3.27
C LEU A 196 26.59 -2.99 2.73
N GLN A 197 26.08 -4.21 2.51
CA GLN A 197 26.87 -5.30 1.95
C GLN A 197 27.40 -4.99 0.53
N ARG A 198 26.64 -4.26 -0.29
CA ARG A 198 27.02 -3.91 -1.66
C ARG A 198 27.99 -2.73 -1.74
N THR A 199 27.77 -1.71 -0.92
CA THR A 199 28.44 -0.41 -1.04
C THR A 199 29.51 -0.17 0.04
N GLY A 200 29.46 -0.93 1.13
CA GLY A 200 30.29 -0.70 2.31
C GLY A 200 29.92 0.55 3.11
N ASP A 201 28.87 1.30 2.74
CA ASP A 201 28.47 2.54 3.44
C ASP A 201 27.41 2.26 4.54
N PRO A 202 27.77 2.39 5.83
CA PRO A 202 26.85 2.15 6.95
C PRO A 202 26.03 3.37 7.34
N ALA A 203 26.31 4.57 6.81
CA ALA A 203 25.76 5.82 7.33
C ALA A 203 24.22 5.84 7.34
N SER A 204 23.60 5.40 6.24
CA SER A 204 22.15 5.33 6.11
C SER A 204 21.51 4.32 7.09
N LEU A 205 22.17 3.18 7.31
CA LEU A 205 21.69 2.16 8.24
C LEU A 205 21.82 2.62 9.69
N ILE A 206 22.94 3.23 10.06
CA ILE A 206 23.18 3.82 11.38
C ILE A 206 22.12 4.90 11.69
N GLN A 207 21.87 5.81 10.74
CA GLN A 207 20.86 6.85 10.91
C GLN A 207 19.46 6.25 11.13
N PHE A 208 19.10 5.25 10.33
CA PHE A 208 17.82 4.56 10.43
C PHE A 208 17.64 3.86 11.78
N LEU A 209 18.61 3.02 12.18
CA LEU A 209 18.58 2.26 13.43
C LEU A 209 18.55 3.17 14.65
N SER A 210 19.36 4.24 14.65
CA SER A 210 19.36 5.23 15.72
C SER A 210 18.02 5.94 15.83
N ALA A 211 17.45 6.43 14.72
CA ALA A 211 16.18 7.15 14.76
C ALA A 211 15.03 6.25 15.24
N HIS A 212 14.94 5.02 14.74
CA HIS A 212 13.90 4.06 15.14
C HIS A 212 14.10 3.56 16.58
N GLY A 213 15.33 3.25 16.99
CA GLY A 213 15.65 2.83 18.35
C GLY A 213 15.34 3.91 19.39
N THR A 214 15.62 5.18 19.10
CA THR A 214 15.36 6.28 20.03
C THR A 214 13.89 6.68 20.09
N TYR A 215 13.24 6.86 18.93
CA TYR A 215 11.95 7.57 18.89
C TYR A 215 10.74 6.68 18.61
N ASN A 216 10.89 5.48 18.02
CA ASN A 216 9.74 4.71 17.56
C ASN A 216 9.07 3.90 18.69
N VAL A 217 8.13 4.51 19.42
CA VAL A 217 7.44 3.88 20.56
C VAL A 217 6.49 2.74 20.17
N LEU A 218 6.22 2.54 18.88
CA LEU A 218 5.42 1.40 18.40
C LEU A 218 6.22 0.10 18.42
N LEU A 219 7.55 0.16 18.52
CA LEU A 219 8.40 -1.01 18.68
C LEU A 219 8.46 -1.44 20.15
N SER A 220 8.62 -2.74 20.38
CA SER A 220 8.85 -3.25 21.73
C SER A 220 10.12 -2.63 22.34
N PRO A 221 10.20 -2.44 23.67
CA PRO A 221 11.40 -1.94 24.33
C PRO A 221 12.66 -2.74 23.96
N THR A 222 12.56 -4.06 23.91
CA THR A 222 13.66 -4.95 23.51
C THR A 222 14.12 -4.70 22.07
N ALA A 223 13.19 -4.55 21.13
CA ALA A 223 13.54 -4.27 19.73
C ALA A 223 14.25 -2.92 19.57
N ARG A 224 13.81 -1.89 20.32
CA ARG A 224 14.47 -0.58 20.34
C ARG A 224 15.89 -0.66 20.88
N LEU A 225 16.08 -1.35 22.01
CA LEU A 225 17.42 -1.55 22.59
C LEU A 225 18.34 -2.31 21.64
N GLN A 226 17.82 -3.34 20.95
CA GLN A 226 18.59 -4.06 19.94
C GLN A 226 19.03 -3.15 18.80
N MET A 227 18.15 -2.29 18.27
CA MET A 227 18.51 -1.34 17.21
C MET A 227 19.61 -0.36 17.66
N LEU A 228 19.57 0.09 18.91
CA LEU A 228 20.61 0.95 19.47
C LEU A 228 21.94 0.20 19.62
N ALA A 229 21.91 -1.04 20.11
CA ALA A 229 23.10 -1.90 20.19
C ALA A 229 23.71 -2.17 18.81
N ASP A 230 22.88 -2.45 17.80
CA ASP A 230 23.30 -2.63 16.41
C ASP A 230 23.95 -1.36 15.84
N THR A 231 23.39 -0.19 16.20
CA THR A 231 23.96 1.12 15.84
C THR A 231 25.37 1.28 16.41
N ASP A 232 25.57 0.97 17.70
CA ASP A 232 26.86 1.10 18.37
C ASP A 232 27.89 0.08 17.88
N ALA A 233 27.45 -1.12 17.50
CA ALA A 233 28.30 -2.12 16.85
C ALA A 233 28.81 -1.62 15.49
N LEU A 234 27.90 -1.10 14.65
CA LEU A 234 28.26 -0.56 13.33
C LEU A 234 29.18 0.67 13.43
N LYS A 235 28.96 1.55 14.39
CA LYS A 235 29.86 2.70 14.62
C LYS A 235 31.27 2.25 14.99
N ARG A 236 31.40 1.21 15.83
CA ARG A 236 32.72 0.67 16.22
C ARG A 236 33.46 0.04 15.05
N SER A 237 32.76 -0.69 14.17
CA SER A 237 33.39 -1.31 13.00
C SER A 237 33.91 -0.32 11.94
N ILE A 238 33.48 0.94 11.98
CA ILE A 238 33.99 2.00 11.10
C ILE A 238 35.33 2.55 11.59
N VAL A 239 35.54 2.52 12.92
CA VAL A 239 36.72 3.12 13.56
C VAL A 239 37.89 2.13 13.66
N SER A 240 37.60 0.82 13.61
CA SER A 240 38.59 -0.27 13.59
C SER A 240 39.16 -0.53 12.20
#